data_AF-A0AA36IY63-F1
#
_entry.id   AF-A0AA36IY63-F1
#
_cell.length_a   1.000
_cell.length_b   1.000
_cell.length_c   1.000
_cell.angle_alpha   90.00
_cell.angle_beta   90.00
_cell.angle_gamma   90.00
#
_symmetry.space_group_name_H-M   'P 1'
#
loop_
_entity.id
_entity.type
_entity.pdbx_description
1 polymer ?
#
loop_
_entity_poly.entity_id
_entity_poly.type
_entity_poly.pdbx_seq_one_letter_code
_entity_poly.pdbx_strand_id
1 'polypeptide(L)'
;MGQQPSKGLGNEVSEKTVKAFELLNLYKELEESLALGELRPVAEAYRQILSWCRARRDRDLQSVLELLGTEERCPAWRRQALEDAFRLFYDEAAALGVEGLAQLKEPPTSEEIGFRQLPEALVDAQAWKRKSYSGFFEESGNLVYRRRWEYEILRVDGGQICGRKIVTAAQSSYICSTALAVKAIQTLVPVDECCAVREDARAMRGPFLLPKGPRGAMRWEPADEGQESVSDFAAPKVCEPLHFEDGCVAPARARLAFPKPRGI
;
A
#
# COMPACT_ATOMS: atom_id res chain seq x y z
N MET A 1 37.30 -50.66 -14.69
CA MET A 1 35.95 -50.07 -14.51
C MET A 1 35.95 -49.33 -13.17
N GLY A 2 36.14 -48.01 -13.19
CA GLY A 2 36.16 -47.19 -11.98
C GLY A 2 34.82 -46.49 -11.81
N GLN A 3 34.06 -46.88 -10.79
CA GLN A 3 32.86 -46.15 -10.38
C GLN A 3 33.29 -44.79 -9.83
N GLN A 4 32.84 -43.71 -10.48
CA GLN A 4 32.95 -42.38 -9.88
C GLN A 4 31.98 -42.28 -8.70
N PRO A 5 32.43 -41.77 -7.54
CA PRO A 5 31.54 -41.53 -6.41
C PRO A 5 30.55 -40.43 -6.81
N SER A 6 29.27 -40.80 -6.78
CA SER A 6 28.14 -39.89 -6.86
C SER A 6 28.31 -38.80 -5.80
N LYS A 7 28.67 -37.59 -6.24
CA LYS A 7 28.64 -36.40 -5.38
C LYS A 7 27.23 -36.28 -4.84
N GLY A 8 27.09 -36.50 -3.53
CA GLY A 8 25.84 -36.24 -2.82
C GLY A 8 25.40 -34.81 -3.16
N LEU A 9 24.23 -34.69 -3.77
CA LEU A 9 23.47 -33.45 -3.82
C LEU A 9 23.01 -33.17 -2.39
N GLY A 10 23.98 -32.71 -1.57
CA GLY A 10 23.72 -32.21 -0.24
C GLY A 10 22.75 -31.06 -0.38
N ASN A 11 21.58 -31.22 0.22
CA ASN A 11 20.48 -30.27 0.24
C ASN A 11 20.84 -29.10 1.19
N GLU A 12 22.00 -28.47 0.97
CA GLU A 12 22.43 -27.31 1.72
C GLU A 12 21.52 -26.15 1.35
N VAL A 13 20.53 -25.91 2.21
CA VAL A 13 19.65 -24.75 2.11
C VAL A 13 20.55 -23.53 2.21
N SER A 14 20.69 -22.81 1.09
CA SER A 14 21.51 -21.60 1.02
C SER A 14 21.11 -20.63 2.15
N GLU A 15 22.10 -20.00 2.79
CA GLU A 15 21.90 -18.97 3.81
C GLU A 15 20.90 -17.88 3.36
N LYS A 16 20.92 -17.55 2.05
CA LYS A 16 19.98 -16.60 1.42
C LYS A 16 18.53 -17.06 1.52
N THR A 17 18.29 -18.35 1.33
CA THR A 17 16.97 -18.95 1.45
C THR A 17 16.47 -18.87 2.89
N VAL A 18 17.34 -19.16 3.87
CA VAL A 18 17.00 -19.02 5.29
C VAL A 18 16.62 -17.57 5.62
N LYS A 19 17.43 -16.59 5.20
CA LYS A 19 17.13 -15.15 5.38
C LYS A 19 15.81 -14.73 4.72
N ALA A 20 15.51 -15.24 3.52
CA ALA A 20 14.26 -14.96 2.83
C ALA A 20 13.06 -15.52 3.61
N PHE A 21 13.16 -16.73 4.15
CA PHE A 21 12.11 -17.32 4.99
C PHE A 21 11.92 -16.58 6.32
N GLU A 22 13.00 -16.18 6.99
CA GLU A 22 12.93 -15.35 8.19
C GLU A 22 12.14 -14.06 7.92
N LEU A 23 12.52 -13.31 6.88
CA LEU A 23 11.86 -12.04 6.54
C LEU A 23 10.42 -12.25 6.08
N LEU A 24 10.13 -13.33 5.35
CA LEU A 24 8.75 -13.70 4.97
C LEU A 24 7.87 -13.92 6.20
N ASN A 25 8.37 -14.64 7.20
CA ASN A 25 7.63 -14.92 8.42
C ASN A 25 7.33 -13.63 9.19
N LEU A 26 8.31 -12.72 9.29
CA LEU A 26 8.10 -11.40 9.90
C LEU A 26 7.02 -10.58 9.18
N TYR A 27 6.99 -10.60 7.84
CA TYR A 27 5.93 -9.93 7.08
C TYR A 27 4.56 -10.56 7.28
N LYS A 28 4.48 -11.90 7.36
CA LYS A 28 3.22 -12.60 7.64
C LYS A 28 2.69 -12.30 9.04
N GLU A 29 3.56 -12.30 10.04
CA GLU A 29 3.20 -11.97 11.42
C GLU A 29 2.67 -10.54 11.55
N LEU A 30 3.28 -9.59 10.84
CA LEU A 30 2.76 -8.23 10.75
C LEU A 30 1.40 -8.18 10.04
N GLU A 31 1.24 -8.88 8.92
CA GLU A 31 -0.02 -8.91 8.17
C GLU A 31 -1.17 -9.49 9.02
N GLU A 32 -0.93 -10.58 9.74
CA GLU A 32 -1.87 -11.19 10.66
C GLU A 32 -2.22 -10.26 11.83
N SER A 33 -1.20 -9.62 12.44
CA SER A 33 -1.40 -8.67 13.52
C SER A 33 -2.22 -7.44 13.08
N LEU A 34 -1.97 -6.94 11.87
CA LEU A 34 -2.73 -5.84 11.28
C LEU A 34 -4.17 -6.24 11.04
N ALA A 35 -4.44 -7.47 10.59
CA ALA A 35 -5.79 -7.96 10.37
C ALA A 35 -6.61 -8.05 11.67
N LEU A 36 -5.97 -8.34 12.81
CA LEU A 36 -6.61 -8.37 14.13
C LEU A 36 -6.89 -6.97 14.69
N GLY A 37 -6.06 -5.98 14.34
CA GLY A 37 -6.21 -4.60 14.82
C GLY A 37 -5.69 -4.37 16.25
N GLU A 38 -4.87 -5.28 16.78
CA GLU A 38 -4.30 -5.14 18.12
C GLU A 38 -2.98 -4.35 18.12
N LEU A 39 -2.91 -3.29 18.93
CA LEU A 39 -1.76 -2.38 18.96
C LEU A 39 -0.43 -3.08 19.30
N ARG A 40 -0.41 -3.90 20.34
CA ARG A 40 0.82 -4.50 20.87
C ARG A 40 1.44 -5.54 19.92
N PRO A 41 0.68 -6.51 19.37
CA PRO A 41 1.20 -7.42 18.34
C PRO A 41 1.76 -6.69 17.12
N VAL A 42 1.02 -5.69 16.60
CA VAL A 42 1.49 -4.88 15.45
C VAL A 42 2.80 -4.16 15.77
N ALA A 43 2.91 -3.55 16.95
CA ALA A 43 4.12 -2.86 17.38
C ALA A 43 5.33 -3.80 17.54
N GLU A 44 5.11 -5.01 18.04
CA GLU A 44 6.17 -6.03 18.19
C GLU A 44 6.65 -6.53 16.83
N ALA A 45 5.74 -6.98 15.97
CA ALA A 45 6.07 -7.47 14.63
C ALA A 45 6.83 -6.42 13.81
N TYR A 46 6.37 -5.16 13.86
CA TYR A 46 7.06 -4.06 13.17
C TYR A 46 8.45 -3.78 13.75
N ARG A 47 8.63 -3.84 15.07
CA ARG A 47 9.95 -3.69 15.71
C ARG A 47 10.92 -4.81 15.30
N GLN A 48 10.43 -6.03 15.15
CA GLN A 48 11.25 -7.16 14.70
C GLN A 48 11.71 -6.99 13.25
N ILE A 49 10.84 -6.54 12.34
CA ILE A 49 11.22 -6.18 10.96
C ILE A 49 12.32 -5.12 10.97
N LEU A 50 12.13 -4.03 11.72
CA LEU A 50 13.12 -2.97 11.83
C LEU A 50 14.46 -3.46 12.40
N SER A 51 14.42 -4.33 13.40
CA SER A 51 15.61 -4.94 13.99
C SER A 51 16.36 -5.79 12.96
N TRP A 52 15.62 -6.64 12.24
CA TRP A 52 16.16 -7.51 11.18
C TRP A 52 16.82 -6.67 10.08
N CYS A 53 16.16 -5.63 9.59
CA CYS A 53 16.70 -4.73 8.56
C CYS A 53 17.95 -3.96 9.02
N ARG A 54 18.01 -3.58 10.30
CA ARG A 54 19.17 -2.89 10.88
C ARG A 54 20.36 -3.83 11.05
N ALA A 55 20.12 -5.06 11.48
CA ALA A 55 21.15 -6.06 11.69
C ALA A 55 21.77 -6.53 10.37
N ARG A 56 21.01 -6.56 9.27
CA ARG A 56 21.41 -7.21 8.01
C ARG A 56 21.48 -6.26 6.81
N ARG A 57 22.26 -5.17 6.91
CA ARG A 57 22.63 -4.35 5.75
C ARG A 57 23.71 -5.03 4.88
N ASP A 58 23.49 -6.31 4.58
CA ASP A 58 24.44 -7.21 3.95
C ASP A 58 24.50 -7.03 2.42
N ARG A 59 25.58 -7.50 1.80
CA ARG A 59 25.72 -7.57 0.33
C ARG A 59 24.67 -8.48 -0.32
N ASP A 60 24.12 -9.45 0.41
CA ASP A 60 23.19 -10.44 -0.10
C ASP A 60 21.72 -10.01 -0.07
N LEU A 61 21.42 -8.82 0.46
CA LEU A 61 20.04 -8.35 0.65
C LEU A 61 19.24 -8.35 -0.67
N GLN A 62 19.88 -7.95 -1.76
CA GLN A 62 19.28 -7.96 -3.09
C GLN A 62 18.82 -9.37 -3.49
N SER A 63 19.69 -10.37 -3.37
CA SER A 63 19.35 -11.77 -3.67
C SER A 63 18.24 -12.31 -2.78
N VAL A 64 18.22 -11.91 -1.49
CA VAL A 64 17.15 -12.29 -0.56
C VAL A 64 15.81 -11.71 -1.02
N LEU A 65 15.80 -10.46 -1.50
CA LEU A 65 14.58 -9.80 -1.97
C LEU A 65 14.12 -10.31 -3.33
N GLU A 66 15.03 -10.73 -4.21
CA GLU A 66 14.71 -11.45 -5.45
C GLU A 66 14.05 -12.80 -5.13
N LEU A 67 14.57 -13.54 -4.16
CA LEU A 67 13.96 -14.78 -3.68
C LEU A 67 12.58 -14.56 -3.05
N LEU A 68 12.31 -13.39 -2.46
CA LEU A 68 10.99 -13.00 -1.95
C LEU A 68 10.05 -12.50 -3.04
N GLY A 69 10.60 -12.01 -4.15
CA GLY A 69 9.87 -11.39 -5.25
C GLY A 69 8.94 -12.32 -6.03
N THR A 70 8.96 -13.63 -5.74
CA THR A 70 8.03 -14.58 -6.33
C THR A 70 6.60 -14.34 -5.80
N GLU A 71 5.59 -14.49 -6.66
CA GLU A 71 4.18 -14.24 -6.32
C GLU A 71 3.69 -15.07 -5.12
N GLU A 72 4.27 -16.26 -4.91
CA GLU A 72 3.93 -17.17 -3.80
C GLU A 72 4.46 -16.74 -2.42
N ARG A 73 5.36 -15.75 -2.37
CA ARG A 73 6.04 -15.35 -1.13
C ARG A 73 5.58 -13.97 -0.67
N CYS A 74 6.27 -12.92 -1.10
CA CYS A 74 5.94 -11.55 -0.74
C CYS A 74 6.53 -10.59 -1.79
N PRO A 75 5.87 -10.50 -2.96
CA PRO A 75 6.32 -9.62 -4.04
C PRO A 75 6.33 -8.16 -3.60
N ALA A 76 7.06 -7.32 -4.33
CA ALA A 76 7.28 -5.93 -3.96
C ALA A 76 5.97 -5.13 -3.78
N TRP A 77 4.93 -5.43 -4.56
CA TRP A 77 3.61 -4.81 -4.41
C TRP A 77 2.98 -5.10 -3.04
N ARG A 78 3.10 -6.35 -2.54
CA ARG A 78 2.51 -6.75 -1.26
C ARG A 78 3.28 -6.13 -0.10
N ARG A 79 4.60 -6.01 -0.22
CA ARG A 79 5.44 -5.27 0.73
C ARG A 79 5.05 -3.78 0.79
N GLN A 80 4.70 -3.17 -0.34
CA GLN A 80 4.18 -1.79 -0.35
C GLN A 80 2.80 -1.72 0.32
N ALA A 81 1.89 -2.63 0.01
CA ALA A 81 0.57 -2.68 0.64
C ALA A 81 0.67 -2.86 2.17
N LEU A 82 1.64 -3.64 2.66
CA LEU A 82 1.92 -3.78 4.10
C LEU A 82 2.40 -2.49 4.74
N GLU A 83 3.25 -1.72 4.06
CA GLU A 83 3.69 -0.42 4.55
C GLU A 83 2.52 0.56 4.64
N ASP A 84 1.70 0.63 3.59
CA ASP A 84 0.50 1.47 3.55
C ASP A 84 -0.50 1.07 4.64
N ALA A 85 -0.72 -0.24 4.85
CA ALA A 85 -1.60 -0.78 5.89
C ALA A 85 -1.13 -0.38 7.29
N PHE A 86 0.17 -0.53 7.56
CA PHE A 86 0.77 -0.12 8.83
C PHE A 86 0.62 1.39 9.07
N ARG A 87 0.82 2.22 8.03
CA ARG A 87 0.67 3.67 8.13
C ARG A 87 -0.78 4.07 8.44
N LEU A 88 -1.75 3.48 7.73
CA LEU A 88 -3.18 3.68 8.01
C LEU A 88 -3.58 3.24 9.42
N PHE A 89 -2.96 2.19 9.95
CA PHE A 89 -3.17 1.72 11.31
C PHE A 89 -2.57 2.68 12.34
N TYR A 90 -1.34 3.16 12.11
CA TYR A 90 -0.67 4.17 12.94
C TYR A 90 -1.49 5.46 13.01
N ASP A 91 -1.93 5.98 11.86
CA ASP A 91 -2.68 7.23 11.78
C ASP A 91 -4.03 7.13 12.50
N GLU A 92 -4.71 5.97 12.41
CA GLU A 92 -5.93 5.72 13.19
C GLU A 92 -5.64 5.68 14.70
N ALA A 93 -4.60 4.95 15.13
CA ALA A 93 -4.22 4.87 16.54
C ALA A 93 -3.87 6.24 17.13
N ALA A 94 -3.15 7.06 16.34
CA ALA A 94 -2.79 8.42 16.70
C ALA A 94 -4.03 9.34 16.78
N ALA A 95 -4.94 9.24 15.81
CA ALA A 95 -6.17 10.04 15.78
C ALA A 95 -7.12 9.70 16.93
N LEU A 96 -7.17 8.43 17.36
CA LEU A 96 -7.98 7.96 18.49
C LEU A 96 -7.32 8.20 19.85
N GLY A 97 -6.04 8.61 19.89
CA GLY A 97 -5.30 8.83 21.14
C GLY A 97 -5.14 7.57 21.98
N VAL A 98 -4.91 6.42 21.33
CA VAL A 98 -4.86 5.12 22.00
C VAL A 98 -3.69 5.04 22.99
N GLU A 99 -3.97 4.52 24.19
CA GLU A 99 -2.94 4.27 25.20
C GLU A 99 -1.88 3.30 24.66
N GLY A 100 -0.61 3.65 24.82
CA GLY A 100 0.49 2.84 24.33
C GLY A 100 0.92 3.14 22.88
N LEU A 101 0.42 4.21 22.24
CA LEU A 101 0.92 4.68 20.94
C LEU A 101 2.45 4.79 20.90
N ALA A 102 3.08 5.18 22.01
CA ALA A 102 4.54 5.25 22.14
C ALA A 102 5.28 3.90 21.90
N GLN A 103 4.58 2.76 21.99
CA GLN A 103 5.13 1.44 21.66
C GLN A 103 5.17 1.21 20.15
N LEU A 104 4.28 1.86 19.41
CA LEU A 104 4.19 1.81 17.95
C LEU A 104 5.21 2.82 17.40
N LYS A 105 6.24 2.32 16.71
CA LYS A 105 7.19 3.22 16.06
C LYS A 105 6.50 3.98 14.93
N GLU A 106 6.85 5.24 14.80
CA GLU A 106 6.42 6.06 13.67
C GLU A 106 6.79 5.37 12.34
N PRO A 107 5.87 5.37 11.36
CA PRO A 107 6.18 4.92 10.00
C PRO A 107 7.28 5.80 9.40
N PRO A 108 8.09 5.26 8.48
CA PRO A 108 9.20 5.99 7.90
C PRO A 108 8.73 7.27 7.21
N THR A 109 9.54 8.32 7.35
CA THR A 109 9.33 9.60 6.66
C THR A 109 9.50 9.45 5.14
N SER A 110 8.99 10.42 4.38
CA SER A 110 9.18 10.46 2.92
C SER A 110 10.65 10.36 2.53
N GLU A 111 11.55 11.02 3.26
CA GLU A 111 12.99 10.93 3.06
C GLU A 111 13.53 9.52 3.30
N GLU A 112 13.12 8.87 4.38
CA GLU A 112 13.54 7.51 4.75
C GLU A 112 13.06 6.44 3.78
N ILE A 113 11.97 6.69 3.05
CA ILE A 113 11.47 5.83 1.96
C ILE A 113 11.99 6.26 0.58
N GLY A 114 12.97 7.17 0.52
CA GLY A 114 13.61 7.61 -0.73
C GLY A 114 12.76 8.57 -1.56
N PHE A 115 12.02 9.47 -0.90
CA PHE A 115 11.11 10.46 -1.47
C PHE A 115 10.00 9.86 -2.33
N ARG A 116 9.57 8.63 -2.01
CA ARG A 116 8.39 8.05 -2.63
C ARG A 116 7.17 8.93 -2.32
N GLN A 117 6.40 9.26 -3.35
CA GLN A 117 5.12 9.94 -3.17
C GLN A 117 4.20 9.06 -2.34
N LEU A 118 3.65 9.65 -1.29
CA LEU A 118 2.58 9.01 -0.55
C LEU A 118 1.31 9.08 -1.40
N PRO A 119 0.53 8.00 -1.44
CA PRO A 119 -0.84 8.03 -1.95
C PRO A 119 -1.60 9.21 -1.35
N GLU A 120 -2.31 10.02 -2.13
CA GLU A 120 -2.99 11.23 -1.61
C GLU A 120 -4.03 10.90 -0.54
N ALA A 121 -4.62 9.71 -0.58
CA ALA A 121 -5.42 9.23 0.54
C ALA A 121 -4.62 9.32 1.83
N LEU A 122 -3.38 8.84 1.88
CA LEU A 122 -2.52 8.97 3.08
C LEU A 122 -2.04 10.41 3.36
N VAL A 123 -2.33 11.36 2.48
CA VAL A 123 -2.11 12.80 2.71
C VAL A 123 -3.35 13.47 3.30
N ASP A 124 -4.54 12.92 3.04
CA ASP A 124 -5.79 13.36 3.67
C ASP A 124 -5.84 12.93 5.14
N ALA A 125 -5.99 13.91 6.04
CA ALA A 125 -6.10 13.71 7.48
C ALA A 125 -7.26 12.81 7.91
N GLN A 126 -8.21 12.53 7.01
CA GLN A 126 -9.37 11.67 7.26
C GLN A 126 -9.30 10.30 6.56
N ALA A 127 -8.23 9.96 5.85
CA ALA A 127 -8.21 8.70 5.11
C ALA A 127 -8.26 7.44 5.98
N TRP A 128 -7.82 7.53 7.24
CA TRP A 128 -7.99 6.46 8.21
C TRP A 128 -9.46 6.13 8.50
N LYS A 129 -10.41 7.04 8.21
CA LYS A 129 -11.87 6.82 8.38
C LYS A 129 -12.51 6.06 7.22
N ARG A 130 -11.84 5.93 6.08
CA ARG A 130 -12.43 5.30 4.89
C ARG A 130 -12.57 3.79 5.11
N LYS A 131 -13.64 3.21 4.56
CA LYS A 131 -13.93 1.76 4.67
C LYS A 131 -12.87 0.91 3.94
N SER A 132 -12.39 1.41 2.81
CA SER A 132 -11.33 0.80 2.02
C SER A 132 -10.37 1.86 1.52
N TYR A 133 -9.14 1.42 1.29
CA TYR A 133 -8.11 2.20 0.63
C TYR A 133 -7.58 1.41 -0.57
N SER A 134 -7.56 2.03 -1.74
CA SER A 134 -7.01 1.43 -2.95
C SER A 134 -5.65 2.05 -3.27
N GLY A 135 -4.68 1.20 -3.55
CA GLY A 135 -3.33 1.57 -3.93
C GLY A 135 -2.86 0.76 -5.12
N PHE A 136 -1.68 1.11 -5.64
CA PHE A 136 -1.05 0.31 -6.67
C PHE A 136 0.46 0.37 -6.63
N PHE A 137 1.07 -0.67 -7.19
CA PHE A 137 2.51 -0.81 -7.38
C PHE A 137 2.78 -0.96 -8.87
N GLU A 138 3.78 -0.23 -9.37
CA GLU A 138 4.23 -0.33 -10.76
C GLU A 138 5.70 -0.73 -10.77
N GLU A 139 6.00 -1.83 -11.46
CA GLU A 139 7.37 -2.27 -11.71
C GLU A 139 7.85 -1.65 -13.03
N SER A 140 8.76 -0.69 -12.93
CA SER A 140 9.40 -0.02 -14.06
C SER A 140 10.73 -0.71 -14.41
N GLY A 141 10.70 -2.02 -14.65
CA GLY A 141 11.93 -2.80 -14.86
C GLY A 141 12.67 -2.46 -16.16
N ASN A 142 11.96 -1.93 -17.17
CA ASN A 142 12.50 -1.39 -18.42
C ASN A 142 11.42 -0.53 -19.10
N LEU A 143 11.79 0.46 -19.92
CA LEU A 143 10.82 1.31 -20.64
C LEU A 143 9.75 0.48 -21.39
N VAL A 144 10.12 -0.72 -21.87
CA VAL A 144 9.31 -1.58 -22.74
C VAL A 144 8.17 -2.30 -22.02
N TYR A 145 8.38 -2.69 -20.76
CA TYR A 145 7.43 -3.50 -20.03
C TYR A 145 7.08 -2.84 -18.71
N ARG A 146 5.80 -2.52 -18.54
CA ARG A 146 5.25 -2.03 -17.29
C ARG A 146 4.24 -3.03 -16.77
N ARG A 147 4.45 -3.44 -15.53
CA ARG A 147 3.52 -4.29 -14.79
C ARG A 147 2.97 -3.48 -13.63
N ARG A 148 1.65 -3.46 -13.50
CA ARG A 148 0.92 -2.73 -12.47
C ARG A 148 0.06 -3.71 -11.69
N TRP A 149 0.19 -3.66 -10.37
CA TRP A 149 -0.63 -4.40 -9.43
C TRP A 149 -1.47 -3.39 -8.66
N GLU A 150 -2.77 -3.59 -8.68
CA GLU A 150 -3.73 -2.82 -7.91
C GLU A 150 -4.11 -3.64 -6.68
N TYR A 151 -4.09 -3.01 -5.52
CA TYR A 151 -4.39 -3.63 -4.24
C TYR A 151 -5.35 -2.77 -3.45
N GLU A 152 -6.09 -3.41 -2.57
CA GLU A 152 -7.00 -2.78 -1.63
C GLU A 152 -6.64 -3.15 -0.20
N ILE A 153 -6.84 -2.21 0.71
CA ILE A 153 -6.69 -2.39 2.14
C ILE A 153 -8.07 -2.15 2.75
N LEU A 154 -8.70 -3.24 3.16
CA LEU A 154 -10.03 -3.22 3.76
C LEU A 154 -9.92 -3.00 5.25
N ARG A 155 -10.78 -2.13 5.78
CA ARG A 155 -10.99 -1.99 7.21
C ARG A 155 -11.81 -3.18 7.70
N VAL A 156 -11.25 -3.90 8.67
CA VAL A 156 -11.93 -5.01 9.34
C VAL A 156 -12.31 -4.54 10.74
N ASP A 157 -13.49 -4.90 11.21
CA ASP A 157 -13.87 -4.61 12.59
C ASP A 157 -12.84 -5.24 13.54
N GLY A 158 -12.09 -4.37 14.20
CA GLY A 158 -11.04 -4.70 15.14
C GLY A 158 -11.23 -3.83 16.37
N GLY A 159 -10.94 -4.38 17.56
CA GLY A 159 -11.40 -3.88 18.86
C GLY A 159 -11.41 -2.36 19.02
N GLN A 160 -10.30 -1.77 19.46
CA GLN A 160 -10.19 -0.31 19.65
C GLN A 160 -9.72 0.41 18.37
N ILE A 161 -8.87 -0.26 17.58
CA ILE A 161 -8.40 0.20 16.28
C ILE A 161 -8.87 -0.84 15.28
N CYS A 162 -9.43 -0.40 14.16
CA CYS A 162 -9.89 -1.36 13.18
C CYS A 162 -8.72 -2.08 12.50
N GLY A 163 -8.90 -3.39 12.30
CA GLY A 163 -7.95 -4.20 11.57
C GLY A 163 -7.81 -3.76 10.11
N ARG A 164 -6.76 -4.25 9.44
CA ARG A 164 -6.44 -3.97 8.05
C ARG A 164 -6.15 -5.27 7.32
N LYS A 165 -6.92 -5.55 6.28
CA LYS A 165 -6.74 -6.73 5.42
C LYS A 165 -6.36 -6.30 4.01
N ILE A 166 -5.24 -6.82 3.52
CA ILE A 166 -4.75 -6.55 2.17
C ILE A 166 -5.40 -7.54 1.19
N VAL A 167 -5.92 -7.03 0.09
CA VAL A 167 -6.59 -7.79 -0.98
C VAL A 167 -5.98 -7.39 -2.32
N THR A 168 -5.70 -8.38 -3.16
CA THR A 168 -5.32 -8.12 -4.56
C THR A 168 -6.57 -7.74 -5.34
N ALA A 169 -6.59 -6.56 -5.96
CA ALA A 169 -7.73 -6.10 -6.74
C ALA A 169 -7.61 -6.49 -8.22
N ALA A 170 -6.52 -6.08 -8.86
CA ALA A 170 -6.29 -6.36 -10.28
C ALA A 170 -4.79 -6.42 -10.60
N GLN A 171 -4.44 -7.17 -11.64
CA GLN A 171 -3.09 -7.16 -12.22
C GLN A 171 -3.21 -6.81 -13.69
N SER A 172 -2.50 -5.77 -14.13
CA SER A 172 -2.42 -5.39 -15.53
C SER A 172 -0.96 -5.32 -15.98
N SER A 173 -0.71 -5.77 -17.21
CA SER A 173 0.59 -5.64 -17.85
C SER A 173 0.42 -5.03 -19.22
N TYR A 174 1.23 -4.02 -19.55
CA TYR A 174 1.16 -3.33 -20.82
C TYR A 174 2.57 -3.16 -21.41
N ILE A 175 2.66 -3.37 -22.72
CA ILE A 175 3.87 -3.16 -23.50
C ILE A 175 3.83 -1.73 -24.01
N CYS A 176 4.81 -0.92 -23.64
CA CYS A 176 4.87 0.48 -24.08
C CYS A 176 5.45 0.54 -25.50
N SER A 177 4.63 0.86 -26.49
CA SER A 177 5.06 0.91 -27.90
C SER A 177 6.15 1.97 -28.15
N THR A 178 6.13 3.09 -27.42
CA THR A 178 7.16 4.15 -27.51
C THR A 178 8.51 3.67 -26.98
N ALA A 179 8.53 2.70 -26.09
CA ALA A 179 9.75 2.17 -25.54
C ALA A 179 10.46 1.14 -26.43
N LEU A 180 9.75 0.49 -27.35
CA LEU A 180 10.41 -0.28 -28.41
C LEU A 180 11.30 0.62 -29.26
N ALA A 181 10.83 1.84 -29.55
CA ALA A 181 11.62 2.84 -30.28
C ALA A 181 12.83 3.31 -29.45
N VAL A 182 12.67 3.57 -28.15
CA VAL A 182 13.80 3.96 -27.28
C VAL A 182 14.81 2.82 -27.13
N LYS A 183 14.37 1.57 -27.01
CA LYS A 183 15.27 0.41 -26.91
C LYS A 183 16.04 0.17 -28.22
N ALA A 184 15.43 0.42 -29.38
CA ALA A 184 16.12 0.39 -30.67
C ALA A 184 17.20 1.50 -30.79
N ILE A 185 16.94 2.68 -30.22
CA ILE A 185 17.93 3.77 -30.16
C ILE A 185 19.06 3.43 -29.18
N GLN A 186 18.75 2.83 -28.03
CA GLN A 186 19.76 2.40 -27.04
C GLN A 186 20.64 1.26 -27.56
N THR A 187 20.15 0.35 -28.41
CA THR A 187 21.02 -0.67 -29.05
C THR A 187 22.05 -0.07 -30.01
N LEU A 188 21.85 1.17 -30.46
CA LEU A 188 22.78 1.88 -31.35
C LEU A 188 23.79 2.75 -30.58
N VAL A 189 23.62 2.94 -29.28
CA VAL A 189 24.51 3.74 -28.44
C VAL A 189 24.93 2.86 -27.24
N PRO A 190 26.17 2.33 -27.20
CA PRO A 190 26.63 1.51 -26.09
C PRO A 190 26.61 2.36 -24.82
N VAL A 191 25.65 2.11 -23.95
CA VAL A 191 25.64 2.63 -22.59
C VAL A 191 26.46 1.64 -21.77
N ASP A 192 27.48 2.11 -21.06
CA ASP A 192 28.29 1.26 -20.17
C ASP A 192 27.44 0.77 -18.98
N GLU A 193 26.74 -0.36 -19.16
CA GLU A 193 25.80 -0.96 -18.20
C GLU A 193 26.45 -1.45 -16.90
N CYS A 194 27.78 -1.47 -16.82
CA CYS A 194 28.51 -2.06 -15.69
C CYS A 194 28.35 -1.28 -14.37
N CYS A 195 27.98 0.01 -14.43
CA CYS A 195 27.85 0.85 -13.24
C CYS A 195 26.40 0.99 -12.72
N ALA A 196 25.37 0.76 -13.55
CA ALA A 196 23.97 1.01 -13.17
C ALA A 196 23.43 -0.05 -12.18
N VAL A 197 23.72 -1.33 -12.41
CA VAL A 197 23.18 -2.46 -11.61
C VAL A 197 23.65 -2.43 -10.15
N ARG A 198 24.81 -1.82 -9.87
CA ARG A 198 25.40 -1.79 -8.52
C ARG A 198 24.80 -0.70 -7.62
N GLU A 199 24.12 0.29 -8.18
CA GLU A 199 23.43 1.34 -7.41
C GLU A 199 22.06 0.90 -6.86
N ASP A 200 21.42 -0.09 -7.49
CA ASP A 200 20.03 -0.48 -7.19
C ASP A 200 19.86 -1.18 -5.83
N ALA A 201 20.82 -1.99 -5.39
CA ALA A 201 20.76 -2.61 -4.06
C ALA A 201 20.92 -1.56 -2.93
N ARG A 202 21.68 -0.48 -3.18
CA ARG A 202 21.79 0.66 -2.26
C ARG A 202 20.60 1.60 -2.36
N ALA A 203 19.78 1.45 -3.40
CA ALA A 203 18.63 2.29 -3.65
C ALA A 203 17.42 1.90 -2.80
N MET A 204 17.34 0.64 -2.34
CA MET A 204 16.25 0.21 -1.46
C MET A 204 16.28 0.92 -0.11
N ARG A 205 15.11 1.37 0.31
CA ARG A 205 14.91 2.28 1.44
C ARG A 205 13.69 1.85 2.26
N GLY A 206 13.67 2.26 3.54
CA GLY A 206 12.61 1.91 4.48
C GLY A 206 12.64 0.46 5.02
N PRO A 207 11.71 0.13 5.94
CA PRO A 207 11.60 -1.18 6.59
C PRO A 207 11.11 -2.29 5.67
N PHE A 208 10.38 -1.95 4.60
CA PHE A 208 9.84 -2.92 3.64
C PHE A 208 10.73 -3.12 2.41
N LEU A 209 11.93 -2.48 2.41
CA LEU A 209 12.98 -2.67 1.41
C LEU A 209 12.48 -2.60 -0.03
N LEU A 210 11.80 -1.49 -0.33
CA LEU A 210 11.12 -1.32 -1.61
C LEU A 210 12.06 -0.61 -2.63
N PRO A 211 12.00 -0.94 -3.93
CA PRO A 211 12.89 -0.40 -4.95
C PRO A 211 12.69 1.10 -5.22
N LYS A 212 13.72 1.86 -5.64
CA LYS A 212 13.49 3.25 -6.12
C LYS A 212 12.68 3.22 -7.41
N GLY A 213 11.71 4.12 -7.56
CA GLY A 213 10.93 4.26 -8.79
C GLY A 213 9.74 5.21 -8.65
N PRO A 214 9.20 5.76 -9.75
CA PRO A 214 7.98 6.55 -9.74
C PRO A 214 6.83 5.64 -9.36
N ARG A 215 6.26 5.86 -8.17
CA ARG A 215 5.13 5.07 -7.70
C ARG A 215 3.89 5.90 -7.82
N GLY A 216 3.25 5.67 -8.95
CA GLY A 216 1.82 5.78 -9.14
C GLY A 216 1.12 7.12 -8.92
N ALA A 217 0.72 7.76 -10.02
CA ALA A 217 -0.33 8.76 -10.00
C ALA A 217 -1.73 8.12 -9.89
N MET A 218 -2.59 8.76 -9.10
CA MET A 218 -3.98 8.44 -8.78
C MET A 218 -4.82 7.67 -9.79
N ARG A 219 -5.68 6.80 -9.27
CA ARG A 219 -7.03 6.61 -9.80
C ARG A 219 -8.01 6.55 -8.63
N TRP A 220 -8.93 7.51 -8.56
CA TRP A 220 -10.13 7.36 -7.75
C TRP A 220 -11.19 6.67 -8.59
N GLU A 221 -11.92 5.73 -8.01
CA GLU A 221 -13.36 5.73 -8.20
C GLU A 221 -13.94 6.44 -6.97
N PRO A 222 -14.75 7.51 -7.14
CA PRO A 222 -15.47 8.07 -6.01
C PRO A 222 -16.27 6.96 -5.35
N ALA A 223 -16.29 6.94 -4.01
CA ALA A 223 -17.20 6.07 -3.28
C ALA A 223 -18.59 6.30 -3.86
N ASP A 224 -19.20 5.23 -4.37
CA ASP A 224 -20.58 5.26 -4.84
C ASP A 224 -21.45 5.49 -3.60
N GLU A 225 -21.68 6.75 -3.23
CA GLU A 225 -22.55 7.16 -2.12
C GLU A 225 -24.04 6.95 -2.46
N GLY A 226 -24.39 6.06 -3.40
CA GLY A 226 -25.74 5.91 -3.89
C GLY A 226 -26.15 4.49 -4.26
N GLN A 227 -26.49 3.65 -3.26
CA GLN A 227 -27.71 2.80 -3.29
C GLN A 227 -27.83 1.96 -2.01
N GLU A 228 -28.15 2.60 -0.88
CA GLU A 228 -29.06 1.97 0.08
C GLU A 228 -30.50 2.26 -0.39
N SER A 229 -31.00 1.47 -1.34
CA SER A 229 -32.45 1.40 -1.56
C SER A 229 -33.05 0.47 -0.52
N VAL A 230 -33.56 1.07 0.55
CA VAL A 230 -34.47 0.44 1.49
C VAL A 230 -35.66 -0.11 0.70
N SER A 231 -35.73 -1.43 0.49
CA SER A 231 -36.92 -2.07 -0.04
C SER A 231 -37.90 -2.32 1.10
N ASP A 232 -38.60 -1.26 1.51
CA ASP A 232 -39.76 -1.38 2.38
C ASP A 232 -40.99 -1.77 1.56
N PHE A 233 -41.56 -2.93 1.93
CA PHE A 233 -42.96 -3.29 1.89
C PHE A 233 -43.81 -2.91 0.66
N ALA A 234 -43.98 -3.91 -0.21
CA ALA A 234 -45.11 -3.96 -1.12
C ALA A 234 -46.43 -4.16 -0.35
N ALA A 235 -47.31 -3.16 -0.40
CA ALA A 235 -48.76 -3.34 -0.37
C ALA A 235 -49.40 -2.31 -1.33
N PRO A 236 -50.19 -2.74 -2.33
CA PRO A 236 -50.76 -1.81 -3.30
C PRO A 236 -52.03 -1.17 -2.72
N LYS A 237 -52.03 0.16 -2.58
CA LYS A 237 -53.27 0.95 -2.50
C LYS A 237 -53.29 1.97 -3.63
N VAL A 238 -54.03 1.57 -4.66
CA VAL A 238 -55.06 2.33 -5.40
C VAL A 238 -54.95 3.85 -5.35
N CYS A 239 -54.84 4.42 -6.54
CA CYS A 239 -54.83 5.83 -6.88
C CYS A 239 -56.01 6.63 -6.31
N GLU A 240 -55.73 7.84 -5.85
CA GLU A 240 -56.62 9.00 -6.01
C GLU A 240 -55.82 10.16 -6.61
N PRO A 241 -56.32 10.81 -7.68
CA PRO A 241 -55.77 12.06 -8.17
C PRO A 241 -56.47 13.24 -7.50
N LEU A 242 -55.71 14.19 -6.94
CA LEU A 242 -56.26 15.51 -6.62
C LEU A 242 -55.45 16.61 -7.30
N HIS A 243 -56.23 17.38 -8.06
CA HIS A 243 -55.89 18.58 -8.80
C HIS A 243 -55.29 19.69 -7.94
N PHE A 244 -54.31 20.38 -8.55
CA PHE A 244 -54.19 21.83 -8.78
C PHE A 244 -55.03 22.77 -7.87
N GLU A 245 -54.36 23.70 -7.17
CA GLU A 245 -54.26 25.13 -7.54
C GLU A 245 -53.39 25.89 -6.51
N ASP A 246 -52.78 26.97 -7.01
CA ASP A 246 -52.32 28.18 -6.33
C ASP A 246 -51.07 28.20 -5.41
N GLY A 247 -50.14 29.08 -5.80
CA GLY A 247 -49.54 30.01 -4.84
C GLY A 247 -48.02 30.10 -4.85
N CYS A 248 -47.50 31.16 -5.48
CA CYS A 248 -46.12 31.61 -5.44
C CYS A 248 -45.57 31.80 -4.01
N VAL A 249 -44.25 31.64 -3.83
CA VAL A 249 -43.31 32.66 -3.30
C VAL A 249 -41.94 31.99 -3.06
N ALA A 250 -40.88 32.55 -3.65
CA ALA A 250 -39.50 32.17 -3.37
C ALA A 250 -39.03 32.77 -2.03
N PRO A 251 -38.38 32.02 -1.12
CA PRO A 251 -37.76 32.62 0.04
C PRO A 251 -36.41 33.24 -0.34
N ALA A 252 -36.32 34.53 -0.04
CA ALA A 252 -35.16 35.37 -0.23
C ALA A 252 -33.96 34.94 0.64
N ARG A 253 -32.77 35.13 0.06
CA ARG A 253 -31.45 35.07 0.68
C ARG A 253 -31.41 35.76 2.06
N ALA A 254 -31.15 34.99 3.11
CA ALA A 254 -30.70 35.53 4.39
C ALA A 254 -29.23 35.95 4.27
N ARG A 255 -28.95 37.27 4.31
CA ARG A 255 -27.62 37.81 4.57
C ARG A 255 -27.38 37.80 6.09
N LEU A 256 -26.42 37.01 6.53
CA LEU A 256 -25.89 37.08 7.90
C LEU A 256 -25.14 38.41 8.08
N ALA A 257 -25.65 39.26 8.96
CA ALA A 257 -24.96 40.47 9.42
C ALA A 257 -24.08 40.10 10.61
N PHE A 258 -22.78 40.43 10.53
CA PHE A 258 -21.85 40.33 11.66
C PHE A 258 -21.92 41.60 12.53
N PRO A 259 -21.93 41.47 13.87
CA PRO A 259 -21.81 42.64 14.75
C PRO A 259 -20.38 43.19 14.74
N LYS A 260 -20.27 44.53 14.65
CA LYS A 260 -19.02 45.28 14.86
C LYS A 260 -18.51 45.09 16.31
N PRO A 261 -17.20 44.88 16.53
CA PRO A 261 -16.62 44.98 17.86
C PRO A 261 -16.60 46.46 18.32
N ARG A 262 -17.03 46.71 19.56
CA ARG A 262 -16.79 47.95 20.30
C ARG A 262 -15.33 47.95 20.76
N GLY A 263 -14.65 49.08 20.55
CA GLY A 263 -13.25 49.25 20.88
C GLY A 263 -12.96 49.26 22.38
N ILE A 264 -11.69 48.98 22.66
CA ILE A 264 -10.89 49.56 23.74
C ILE A 264 -9.65 50.12 23.06
#